data_AF-A0A1T5LDH9-F1
#
_entry.id   AF-A0A1T5LDH9-F1
#
_cell.length_a   1.000
_cell.length_b   1.000
_cell.length_c   1.000
_cell.angle_alpha   90.00
_cell.angle_beta   90.00
_cell.angle_gamma   90.00
#
_symmetry.space_group_name_H-M   'P 1'
#
loop_
_entity.id
_entity.type
_entity.pdbx_description
1 polymer ?
#
loop_
_entity_poly.entity_id
_entity_poly.type
_entity_poly.pdbx_seq_one_letter_code
_entity_poly.pdbx_strand_id
1 'polypeptide(L)' 'MGKKYKYDFYFKIENESKSDEKSLNDYATLSLERYLPLDKEEYENAAEKLVESVSNSTGINKKYITAISKEEFMKK' A
#
# COMPACT_ATOMS: atom_id res chain seq x y z
N MET A 1 20.08 20.59 -9.96
CA MET A 1 19.07 19.52 -9.80
C MET A 1 18.58 19.54 -8.37
N GLY A 2 17.27 19.71 -8.15
CA GLY A 2 16.70 19.78 -6.80
C GLY A 2 16.75 18.44 -6.06
N LYS A 3 16.64 18.49 -4.73
CA LYS A 3 16.56 17.30 -3.87
C LYS A 3 15.31 16.49 -4.23
N LYS A 4 15.48 15.18 -4.45
CA LYS A 4 14.36 14.24 -4.62
C LYS A 4 13.96 13.68 -3.27
N TYR A 5 12.66 13.54 -3.06
CA TYR A 5 12.04 12.89 -1.90
C TYR A 5 11.40 11.60 -2.36
N LYS A 6 11.62 10.52 -1.60
CA LYS A 6 11.08 9.20 -1.87
C LYS A 6 10.11 8.81 -0.76
N TYR A 7 8.92 8.35 -1.15
CA TYR A 7 7.87 7.88 -0.27
C TYR A 7 7.53 6.44 -0.65
N ASP A 8 7.61 5.53 0.31
CA ASP A 8 7.27 4.12 0.11
C ASP A 8 5.95 3.83 0.81
N PHE A 9 4.97 3.36 0.05
CA PHE A 9 3.66 2.93 0.53
C PHE A 9 3.63 1.40 0.58
N TYR A 10 3.13 0.86 1.68
CA TYR A 10 3.13 -0.57 1.95
C TYR A 10 1.69 -1.05 2.12
N PHE A 11 1.34 -2.15 1.48
CA PHE A 11 0.00 -2.70 1.52
C PHE A 11 0.04 -4.18 1.91
N LYS A 12 -0.86 -4.58 2.80
CA LYS A 12 -1.22 -5.98 3.05
C LYS A 12 -2.46 -6.30 2.23
N ILE A 13 -2.44 -7.42 1.54
CA ILE A 13 -3.52 -7.92 0.71
C ILE A 13 -3.96 -9.26 1.28
N GLU A 14 -5.20 -9.33 1.74
CA GLU A 14 -5.79 -10.53 2.32
C GLU A 14 -6.57 -11.29 1.24
N ASN A 15 -6.58 -12.62 1.32
CA ASN A 15 -7.33 -13.45 0.38
C ASN A 15 -8.81 -13.51 0.78
N GLU A 16 -9.71 -13.47 -0.22
CA GLU A 16 -11.16 -13.65 -0.01
C GLU A 16 -11.54 -15.12 0.31
N SER A 17 -10.62 -16.06 0.08
CA SER A 17 -10.87 -17.51 0.18
C SER A 17 -11.14 -17.98 1.61
N LYS A 18 -12.38 -18.42 1.86
CA LYS A 18 -12.85 -19.10 3.10
C LYS A 18 -12.52 -20.61 3.15
N SER A 19 -11.41 -21.07 2.59
CA SER A 19 -11.05 -22.50 2.64
C SER A 19 -9.71 -22.68 3.32
N ASP A 20 -9.66 -23.69 4.18
CA ASP A 20 -8.59 -24.20 5.07
C ASP A 20 -7.15 -24.33 4.50
N GLU A 21 -6.84 -23.81 3.32
CA GLU A 21 -5.47 -23.63 2.84
C GLU A 21 -4.90 -22.31 3.38
N LYS A 22 -4.17 -22.42 4.49
CA LYS A 22 -3.15 -21.50 5.00
C LYS A 22 -3.18 -20.11 4.33
N SER A 23 -3.94 -19.16 4.90
CA SER A 23 -4.09 -17.79 4.37
C SER A 23 -2.75 -17.20 3.96
N LEU A 24 -2.47 -17.19 2.66
CA LEU A 24 -1.35 -16.46 2.08
C LEU A 24 -1.76 -14.99 2.07
N ASN A 25 -1.13 -14.22 2.96
CA ASN A 25 -1.15 -12.78 2.88
C ASN A 25 -0.18 -12.37 1.78
N ASP A 26 -0.69 -11.70 0.77
CA ASP A 26 0.14 -11.04 -0.22
C ASP A 26 0.46 -9.63 0.24
N TYR A 27 1.52 -9.06 -0.30
CA TYR A 27 1.91 -7.72 0.04
C TYR A 27 2.44 -6.97 -1.16
N ALA A 28 2.09 -5.69 -1.24
CA ALA A 28 2.52 -4.80 -2.30
C ALA A 28 3.29 -3.60 -1.74
N THR A 29 4.18 -3.05 -2.55
CA THR A 29 4.92 -1.83 -2.25
C THR A 29 4.83 -0.88 -3.44
N LEU A 30 4.60 0.39 -3.19
CA LEU A 30 4.59 1.42 -4.22
C LEU A 30 5.49 2.58 -3.79
N SER A 31 6.46 2.92 -4.64
CA SER A 31 7.39 4.03 -4.38
C SER A 31 7.03 5.24 -5.22
N LEU A 32 6.95 6.41 -4.59
CA LEU A 32 6.73 7.70 -5.24
C LEU A 32 7.96 8.59 -5.05
N GLU A 33 8.56 9.02 -6.15
CA GLU A 33 9.65 9.99 -6.14
C GLU A 33 9.17 11.36 -6.64
N ARG A 34 9.40 12.42 -5.86
CA ARG A 34 9.00 13.79 -6.20
C ARG A 34 10.08 14.80 -5.86
N TYR A 35 10.04 15.96 -6.53
CA TYR A 35 10.92 17.10 -6.24
C TYR A 35 10.40 18.01 -5.12
N LEU A 36 9.11 17.92 -4.79
CA LEU A 36 8.47 18.63 -3.69
C LEU A 36 8.13 17.63 -2.57
N PRO A 37 8.30 18.03 -1.30
CA PRO A 37 7.90 17.20 -0.18
C PRO A 37 6.37 17.06 -0.12
N LEU A 38 5.90 15.93 0.42
CA LEU A 38 4.51 15.77 0.85
C LEU A 38 4.41 16.20 2.30
N ASP A 39 3.35 16.93 2.64
CA ASP A 39 2.96 17.04 4.04
C ASP A 39 2.21 15.78 4.51
N LYS A 40 1.89 15.74 5.80
CA LYS A 40 1.26 14.58 6.43
C LYS A 40 -0.13 14.29 5.86
N GLU A 41 -0.93 15.32 5.62
CA GLU A 41 -2.30 15.17 5.10
C GLU A 41 -2.25 14.68 3.64
N GLU A 42 -1.35 15.24 2.83
CA GLU A 42 -1.17 14.78 1.46
C GLU A 42 -0.70 13.31 1.41
N TYR A 43 0.19 12.90 2.31
CA TYR A 43 0.67 11.52 2.39
C TYR A 43 -0.46 10.55 2.75
N GLU A 44 -1.28 10.87 3.76
CA GLU A 44 -2.41 10.05 4.19
C GLU A 44 -3.46 9.92 3.07
N ASN A 45 -3.79 11.02 2.40
CA ASN A 45 -4.70 11.04 1.25
C ASN A 45 -4.15 10.23 0.06
N ALA A 46 -2.84 10.31 -0.19
CA ALA A 46 -2.20 9.50 -1.22
C ALA A 46 -2.29 8.00 -0.89
N ALA A 47 -2.04 7.60 0.36
CA ALA A 47 -2.14 6.21 0.79
C ALA A 47 -3.56 5.65 0.58
N GLU A 48 -4.60 6.42 0.93
CA GLU A 48 -6.00 6.02 0.74
C GLU A 48 -6.36 5.82 -0.74
N LYS A 49 -6.03 6.79 -1.59
CA LYS A 49 -6.27 6.68 -3.05
C LYS A 49 -5.49 5.55 -3.71
N LEU A 50 -4.32 5.21 -3.17
CA LEU A 50 -3.52 4.10 -3.66
C LEU A 50 -4.17 2.76 -3.30
N VAL A 51 -4.85 2.63 -2.15
CA VAL A 51 -5.65 1.43 -1.84
C VAL A 51 -6.73 1.22 -2.90
N GLU A 52 -7.46 2.28 -3.27
CA GLU A 52 -8.48 2.20 -4.33
C GLU A 52 -7.86 1.85 -5.69
N SER A 53 -6.71 2.43 -6.01
CA SER A 53 -5.99 2.16 -7.27
C SER A 53 -5.48 0.72 -7.36
N VAL A 54 -4.93 0.17 -6.25
CA VAL A 54 -4.49 -1.22 -6.16
C VAL A 54 -5.69 -2.15 -6.29
N SER A 55 -6.82 -1.84 -5.63
CA SER A 55 -8.07 -2.59 -5.75
C SER A 55 -8.55 -2.66 -7.20
N ASN A 56 -8.64 -1.53 -7.88
CA ASN A 56 -9.09 -1.45 -9.26
C ASN A 56 -8.14 -2.16 -10.24
N SER A 57 -6.82 -2.07 -10.02
CA SER A 57 -5.82 -2.66 -10.92
C SER A 57 -5.71 -4.17 -10.78
N THR A 58 -5.91 -4.69 -9.57
CA THR A 58 -5.79 -6.13 -9.26
C THR A 58 -7.11 -6.88 -9.35
N GLY A 59 -8.24 -6.17 -9.33
CA GLY A 59 -9.57 -6.77 -9.21
C GLY A 59 -9.90 -7.26 -7.79
N ILE A 60 -9.01 -7.04 -6.82
CA ILE A 60 -9.21 -7.42 -5.43
C ILE A 60 -10.09 -6.36 -4.76
N ASN A 61 -11.10 -6.77 -4.00
CA ASN A 61 -11.96 -5.84 -3.28
C ASN A 61 -11.16 -5.03 -2.25
N LYS A 62 -11.32 -3.70 -2.25
CA LYS A 62 -10.61 -2.78 -1.35
C LYS A 62 -10.68 -3.16 0.13
N LYS A 63 -11.74 -3.85 0.58
CA LYS A 63 -11.86 -4.30 1.98
C LYS A 63 -10.76 -5.29 2.40
N TYR A 64 -10.06 -5.91 1.46
CA TYR A 64 -8.94 -6.81 1.72
C TYR A 64 -7.57 -6.16 1.50
N ILE A 65 -7.52 -4.87 1.17
CA ILE A 65 -6.28 -4.15 0.95
C ILE A 65 -6.15 -3.13 2.07
N THR A 66 -5.13 -3.30 2.91
CA THR A 66 -4.87 -2.41 4.04
C THR A 66 -3.52 -1.73 3.86
N ALA A 67 -3.49 -0.40 3.94
CA ALA A 67 -2.23 0.33 4.05
C ALA A 67 -1.60 0.04 5.42
N ILE A 68 -0.34 -0.41 5.43
CA ILE A 68 0.39 -0.79 6.64
C ILE A 68 1.66 0.04 6.79
N SER A 69 2.22 0.04 8.00
CA SER A 69 3.52 0.67 8.24
C SER A 69 4.66 -0.14 7.61
N LYS A 70 5.81 0.51 7.38
CA LYS A 70 7.05 -0.17 6.97
C LYS A 70 7.47 -1.25 7.96
N GLU A 71 7.31 -0.97 9.27
CA GLU A 71 7.68 -1.92 10.32
C GLU A 71 6.83 -3.18 10.26
N GLU A 72 5.51 -3.05 10.06
CA GLU A 72 4.63 -4.20 9.84
C GLU A 72 4.97 -4.93 8.55
N PHE A 73 5.33 -4.20 7.49
CA PHE A 73 5.79 -4.81 6.25
C PHE A 73 7.13 -5.55 6.39
N MET A 74 7.98 -5.23 7.35
CA MET A 74 9.25 -5.94 7.55
C MET A 74 9.11 -7.16 8.48
N LYS A 75 7.98 -7.29 9.20
CA LYS A 75 7.68 -8.37 10.15
C LYS A 75 6.94 -9.58 9.55
N LYS A 76 6.68 -9.53 8.24
CA LYS A 76 5.92 -10.55 7.51
C LYS A 76 6.62 -11.90 7.48
#